data_AF-A0A6I2F5K7-F1
#
_entry.id   AF-A0A6I2F5K7-F1
#
_cell.length_a   1.000
_cell.length_b   1.000
_cell.length_c   1.000
_cell.angle_alpha   90.00
_cell.angle_beta   90.00
_cell.angle_gamma   90.00
#
_symmetry.space_group_name_H-M   'P 1'
#
loop_
_entity.id
_entity.type
_entity.pdbx_description
1 polymer ?
#
loop_
_entity_poly.entity_id
_entity_poly.type
_entity_poly.pdbx_seq_one_letter_code
_entity_poly.pdbx_strand_id
1 'polypeptide(L)'
;MNRVMLVDRMAQFGAIRARVLLVESDRGRTIVHLRAEQEGDARELQRYSRFATDGSGTALTHLVSLSGGTGIETHVLHVYDNATPERLVLVTPAGEPVMAIDFV
;
A
#
# COMPACT_ATOMS: atom_id res chain seq x y z
N MET A 1 1.94 6.43 -19.63
CA MET A 1 0.47 6.58 -19.42
C MET A 1 0.23 6.30 -17.96
N ASN A 2 -0.32 7.25 -17.20
CA ASN A 2 -0.60 7.02 -15.79
C ASN A 2 -1.86 6.15 -15.68
N ARG A 3 -1.79 5.07 -14.89
CA ARG A 3 -2.88 4.11 -14.70
C ARG A 3 -3.33 4.20 -13.25
N VAL A 4 -4.63 4.18 -12.99
CA VAL A 4 -5.19 4.15 -11.64
C VAL A 4 -6.20 3.03 -11.56
N MET A 5 -6.13 2.21 -10.52
CA MET A 5 -7.08 1.14 -10.24
C MET A 5 -7.64 1.31 -8.84
N LEU A 6 -8.96 1.48 -8.74
CA LEU A 6 -9.67 1.43 -7.47
C LEU A 6 -9.71 -0.02 -6.98
N VAL A 7 -9.32 -0.24 -5.73
CA VAL A 7 -9.30 -1.57 -5.10
C VAL A 7 -10.38 -1.66 -4.03
N ASP A 8 -10.41 -0.69 -3.11
CA ASP A 8 -11.32 -0.61 -1.95
C ASP A 8 -11.54 -1.93 -1.19
N ARG A 9 -10.45 -2.57 -0.75
CA ARG A 9 -10.51 -3.86 -0.05
C ARG A 9 -9.72 -3.88 1.25
N MET A 10 -10.26 -4.56 2.25
CA MET A 10 -9.55 -4.82 3.51
C MET A 10 -8.42 -5.83 3.31
N ALA A 11 -7.30 -5.57 3.98
CA ALA A 11 -6.07 -6.36 4.01
C ALA A 11 -5.59 -6.49 5.47
N GLN A 12 -5.16 -7.70 5.83
CA GLN A 12 -4.61 -7.99 7.16
C GLN A 12 -3.10 -8.18 7.05
N PHE A 13 -2.33 -7.23 7.57
CA PHE A 13 -0.88 -7.25 7.56
C PHE A 13 -0.34 -7.69 8.91
N GLY A 14 -0.31 -9.01 9.15
CA GLY A 14 0.00 -9.55 10.48
C GLY A 14 -1.07 -9.12 11.49
N ALA A 15 -0.72 -8.28 12.46
CA ALA A 15 -1.68 -7.71 13.43
C ALA A 15 -2.44 -6.47 12.91
N ILE A 16 -1.96 -5.85 11.82
CA ILE A 16 -2.46 -4.55 11.36
C ILE A 16 -3.62 -4.71 10.38
N ARG A 17 -4.69 -3.92 10.56
CA ARG A 17 -5.81 -3.84 9.62
C ARG A 17 -5.75 -2.57 8.80
N ALA A 18 -5.73 -2.74 7.48
CA ALA A 18 -5.77 -1.62 6.56
C ALA A 18 -6.63 -1.91 5.34
N ARG A 19 -7.14 -0.85 4.74
CA ARG A 19 -7.89 -0.88 3.48
C ARG A 19 -6.99 -0.41 2.36
N VAL A 20 -6.83 -1.23 1.34
CA VAL A 20 -6.22 -0.84 0.07
C VAL A 20 -7.25 -0.04 -0.70
N LEU A 21 -7.02 1.25 -0.87
CA LEU A 21 -7.95 2.16 -1.54
C LEU A 21 -7.78 2.05 -3.05
N LEU A 22 -6.57 2.31 -3.52
CA LEU A 22 -6.23 2.27 -4.95
C LEU A 22 -4.74 1.99 -5.15
N VAL A 23 -4.40 1.61 -6.38
CA VAL A 23 -3.03 1.50 -6.87
C VAL A 23 -2.89 2.35 -8.12
N GLU A 24 -1.84 3.15 -8.18
CA GLU A 24 -1.54 3.98 -9.35
C GLU A 24 -0.14 3.75 -9.91
N SER A 25 0.01 3.96 -11.22
CA SER A 25 1.29 4.13 -11.89
C SER A 25 1.49 5.60 -12.23
N ASP A 26 2.57 6.17 -11.72
CA ASP A 26 3.04 7.51 -12.10
C ASP A 26 4.52 7.45 -12.48
N ARG A 27 4.85 7.88 -13.71
CA ARG A 27 6.24 8.00 -14.20
C ARG A 27 7.11 6.76 -13.97
N GLY A 28 6.56 5.56 -14.17
CA GLY A 28 7.29 4.30 -13.99
C GLY A 28 7.45 3.87 -12.53
N ARG A 29 6.68 4.48 -11.61
CA ARG A 29 6.56 4.07 -10.21
C ARG A 29 5.19 3.47 -9.96
N THR A 30 5.10 2.61 -8.96
CA THR A 30 3.86 2.05 -8.45
C THR A 30 3.60 2.65 -7.08
N ILE A 31 2.40 3.19 -6.87
CA ILE A 31 2.01 3.83 -5.63
C ILE A 31 0.78 3.09 -5.09
N VAL A 32 0.90 2.55 -3.88
CA VAL A 32 -0.19 1.83 -3.19
C VAL A 32 -0.73 2.73 -2.09
N HIS A 33 -2.01 3.02 -2.17
CA HIS A 33 -2.73 3.84 -1.20
C HIS A 33 -3.44 2.96 -0.19
N LEU A 34 -3.01 3.05 1.05
CA LEU A 34 -3.55 2.32 2.17
C LEU A 34 -4.21 3.28 3.16
N ARG A 35 -5.28 2.82 3.79
CA ARG A 35 -5.86 3.46 4.96
C ARG A 35 -5.79 2.48 6.13
N ALA A 36 -5.08 2.84 7.19
CA ALA A 36 -5.13 2.08 8.43
C ALA A 36 -6.44 2.38 9.20
N GLU A 37 -6.96 1.41 9.94
CA GLU A 37 -8.12 1.63 10.82
C GLU A 37 -7.77 2.51 12.03
N GLN A 38 -6.50 2.52 12.46
CA GLN A 38 -6.03 3.21 13.66
C GLN A 38 -4.68 3.92 13.44
N GLU A 39 -4.38 4.93 14.26
CA GLU A 39 -3.13 5.70 14.16
C GLU A 39 -1.88 4.82 14.42
N GLY A 40 -1.95 3.94 15.42
CA GLY A 40 -0.86 3.00 15.75
C GLY A 40 -0.54 2.07 14.58
N ASP A 41 -1.57 1.55 13.93
CA ASP A 41 -1.46 0.68 12.74
C ASP A 41 -0.77 1.40 11.58
N ALA A 42 -1.07 2.68 11.36
CA ALA A 42 -0.42 3.44 10.30
C ALA A 42 1.05 3.74 10.59
N ARG A 43 1.41 3.99 11.86
CA ARG A 43 2.81 4.16 12.27
C ARG A 43 3.60 2.87 12.05
N GLU A 44 2.99 1.72 12.30
CA GLU A 44 3.61 0.43 11.98
C GLU A 44 3.70 0.19 10.47
N LEU A 45 2.63 0.48 9.70
CA LEU A 45 2.68 0.40 8.24
C LEU A 45 3.77 1.30 7.63
N GLN A 46 3.98 2.49 8.19
CA GLN A 46 5.06 3.39 7.77
C GLN A 46 6.44 2.74 7.86
N ARG A 47 6.66 1.92 8.89
CA ARG A 47 7.98 1.34 9.17
C ARG A 47 8.33 0.21 8.22
N TYR A 48 7.35 -0.47 7.63
CA TYR A 48 7.65 -1.57 6.72
C TYR A 48 7.45 -1.17 5.27
N SER A 49 8.53 -1.26 4.51
CA SER A 49 8.55 -0.83 3.12
C SER A 49 8.09 -1.91 2.12
N ARG A 50 7.95 -3.16 2.58
CA ARG A 50 7.80 -4.35 1.72
C ARG A 50 6.35 -4.77 1.45
N PHE A 51 5.37 -3.95 1.78
CA PHE A 51 3.96 -4.37 1.76
C PHE A 51 3.37 -4.68 0.39
N ALA A 52 3.96 -4.18 -0.69
CA ALA A 52 3.61 -4.56 -2.06
C ALA A 52 4.85 -5.09 -2.77
N THR A 53 4.73 -6.27 -3.38
CA THR A 53 5.80 -6.89 -4.14
C THR A 53 5.22 -7.67 -5.32
N ASP A 54 5.73 -7.36 -6.50
CA ASP A 54 5.71 -8.24 -7.67
C ASP A 54 7.08 -8.94 -7.85
N GLY A 55 7.99 -8.73 -6.90
CA GLY A 55 9.38 -9.17 -6.94
C GLY A 55 10.33 -8.28 -7.75
N SER A 56 9.87 -7.19 -8.39
CA SER A 56 10.67 -6.42 -9.35
C SER A 56 11.15 -5.05 -8.85
N GLY A 57 10.49 -4.46 -7.85
CA GLY A 57 10.73 -3.08 -7.40
C GLY A 57 11.38 -2.93 -6.03
N THR A 58 12.20 -1.89 -5.86
CA THR A 58 12.66 -1.42 -4.53
C THR A 58 11.70 -0.34 -4.03
N ALA A 59 11.30 -0.43 -2.76
CA ALA A 59 10.51 0.61 -2.11
C ALA A 59 11.36 1.90 -1.97
N LEU A 60 10.87 2.99 -2.55
CA LEU A 60 11.58 4.28 -2.61
C LEU A 60 11.24 5.21 -1.45
N THR A 61 9.97 5.27 -1.06
CA THR A 61 9.50 6.20 -0.02
C THR A 61 8.12 5.82 0.54
N HIS A 62 7.84 6.30 1.76
CA HIS A 62 6.54 6.18 2.42
C HIS A 62 6.07 7.54 2.94
N LEU A 63 4.85 7.92 2.58
CA LEU A 63 4.19 9.11 3.13
C LEU A 63 3.06 8.67 4.02
N VAL A 64 3.01 9.22 5.24
CA VAL A 64 1.88 9.01 6.15
C VAL A 64 1.27 10.35 6.49
N SER A 65 -0.02 10.49 6.19
CA SER A 65 -0.84 11.56 6.72
C SER A 65 -1.54 11.04 7.96
N LEU A 66 -1.03 11.46 9.12
CA LEU A 66 -1.66 11.23 10.40
C LEU A 66 -2.59 12.41 10.71
N SER A 67 -3.76 12.11 11.24
CA SER A 67 -4.65 13.11 11.81
C SER A 67 -5.11 12.69 13.18
N GLY A 68 -4.85 13.54 14.16
CA GLY A 68 -5.49 13.46 15.47
C GLY A 68 -6.81 14.23 15.45
N GLY A 69 -7.82 13.69 16.12
CA GLY A 69 -9.09 14.39 16.36
C GLY A 69 -10.13 14.21 15.25
N THR A 70 -11.24 13.56 15.62
CA THR A 70 -12.59 13.58 15.04
C THR A 70 -12.85 13.33 13.55
N GLY A 71 -11.89 13.07 12.65
CA GLY A 71 -12.32 12.59 11.32
C GLY A 71 -11.39 12.71 10.14
N ILE A 72 -10.10 12.41 10.28
CA ILE A 72 -9.29 12.10 9.10
C ILE A 72 -8.71 10.70 9.29
N GLU A 73 -8.70 9.98 8.18
CA GLU A 73 -8.38 8.57 8.08
C GLU A 73 -6.88 8.44 7.89
N THR A 74 -6.24 7.50 8.57
CA THR A 74 -4.78 7.43 8.52
C THR A 74 -4.31 6.85 7.20
N HIS A 75 -3.85 7.72 6.29
CA HIS A 75 -3.46 7.34 4.94
C HIS A 75 -1.95 7.10 4.85
N VAL A 76 -1.58 5.94 4.33
CA VAL A 76 -0.20 5.52 4.09
C VAL A 76 -0.01 5.28 2.60
N LEU A 77 1.01 5.88 2.00
CA LEU A 77 1.40 5.65 0.61
C LEU A 77 2.70 4.86 0.58
N HIS A 78 2.75 3.76 -0.19
CA HIS A 78 3.99 3.05 -0.50
C HIS A 78 4.35 3.28 -1.97
N VAL A 79 5.54 3.84 -2.22
CA VAL A 79 6.03 4.14 -3.57
C VAL A 79 7.16 3.17 -3.93
N TYR A 80 7.07 2.53 -5.09
CA TYR A 80 8.02 1.55 -5.61
C TYR A 80 8.60 2.01 -6.95
N ASP A 81 9.89 1.76 -7.19
CA ASP A 81 10.60 2.14 -8.43
C ASP A 81 10.35 1.16 -9.58
N ASN A 82 9.08 0.83 -9.84
CA ASN A 82 8.68 -0.04 -10.93
C ASN A 82 7.34 0.39 -11.51
N ALA A 83 7.15 0.16 -12.80
CA ALA A 83 5.84 0.30 -13.42
C ALA A 83 4.85 -0.68 -12.76
N THR A 84 3.56 -0.35 -12.77
CA THR A 84 2.56 -1.23 -12.20
C THR A 84 2.53 -2.55 -12.95
N PRO A 85 2.72 -3.69 -12.25
CA PRO A 85 2.76 -5.01 -12.87
C PRO A 85 1.36 -5.42 -13.36
N GLU A 86 1.29 -6.49 -14.17
CA GLU A 86 0.02 -7.15 -14.49
C GLU A 86 -0.65 -7.73 -13.24
N ARG A 87 0.15 -8.10 -12.23
CA ARG A 87 -0.32 -8.60 -10.94
C ARG A 87 0.56 -8.08 -9.82
N LEU A 88 -0.06 -7.45 -8.83
CA LEU A 88 0.58 -7.00 -7.61
C LEU A 88 0.18 -7.90 -6.45
N VAL A 89 1.15 -8.34 -5.66
CA VAL A 89 0.88 -9.09 -4.42
C VAL A 89 1.28 -8.23 -3.23
N LEU A 90 0.31 -7.95 -2.37
CA LEU A 90 0.59 -7.36 -1.07
C LEU A 90 1.02 -8.46 -0.11
N VAL A 91 2.05 -8.21 0.70
CA VAL A 91 2.64 -9.20 1.63
C VAL A 91 2.82 -8.63 3.03
N THR A 92 2.91 -9.48 4.04
CA THR A 92 3.28 -9.09 5.41
C THR A 92 4.76 -8.71 5.50
N PRO A 93 5.24 -8.15 6.63
CA PRO A 93 6.68 -7.92 6.81
C PRO A 93 7.53 -9.20 6.74
N ALA A 94 6.92 -10.36 7.03
CA ALA A 94 7.53 -11.68 6.88
C ALA A 94 7.53 -12.21 5.42
N GLY A 95 6.91 -11.49 4.49
CA GLY A 95 6.81 -11.87 3.08
C GLY A 95 5.62 -12.77 2.75
N GLU A 96 4.66 -12.95 3.68
CA GLU A 96 3.49 -13.79 3.45
C GLU A 96 2.42 -13.05 2.64
N PRO A 97 1.79 -13.66 1.63
CA PRO A 97 0.79 -12.99 0.81
C PRO A 97 -0.48 -12.64 1.60
N VAL A 98 -0.90 -11.38 1.48
CA VAL A 98 -2.10 -10.79 2.10
C VAL A 98 -3.20 -10.58 1.07
N MET A 99 -2.85 -10.08 -0.12
CA MET A 99 -3.80 -9.76 -1.18
C MET A 99 -3.12 -9.85 -2.54
N ALA A 100 -3.83 -10.37 -3.55
CA ALA A 100 -3.43 -10.23 -4.95
C ALA A 100 -4.40 -9.27 -5.66
N ILE A 101 -3.83 -8.42 -6.52
CA ILE A 101 -4.54 -7.44 -7.34
C ILE A 101 -4.09 -7.66 -8.78
N ASP A 102 -5.03 -8.08 -9.63
CA ASP A 102 -4.79 -8.31 -11.05
C ASP A 102 -5.22 -7.06 -11.84
N PHE A 103 -4.33 -6.56 -12.70
CA PHE A 103 -4.51 -5.34 -13.49
C PHE A 103 -4.89 -5.68 -14.93
N VAL A 104 -6.19 -5.87 -15.20
CA VAL A 104 -6.77 -6.05 -16.55
C VAL A 104 -6.74 -4.80 -17.43
#